data_AF-A0A3S9PND0-F1
#
_entry.id   AF-A0A3S9PND0-F1
#
_cell.length_a   1.000
_cell.length_b   1.000
_cell.length_c   1.000
_cell.angle_alpha   90.00
_cell.angle_beta   90.00
_cell.angle_gamma   90.00
#
_symmetry.space_group_name_H-M   'P 1'
#
loop_
_entity.id
_entity.type
_entity.pdbx_description
1 polymer ?
#
loop_
_entity_poly.entity_id
_entity_poly.type
_entity_poly.pdbx_seq_one_letter_code
_entity_poly.pdbx_strand_id
1 'polypeptide(L)'
;MTDSNDDSDRIFIRSKLGPSRYVYNPENPVGLALIIGTLLFGIGGMYLVYHPGLLSGSNTWDGGELRSAVNAATAELSSEAQFGPGVLNYEDILRSSIAKHGHSSQDALAVKLASEPPKPVLFEDGVEKADYTVTAEGTDTAFCLRVYAVKRKLAMRYDSLSISISDGACAAS
;
A
#
# COMPACT_ATOMS: atom_id res chain seq x y z
N MET A 1 7.74 17.25 62.33
CA MET A 1 8.81 17.02 61.32
C MET A 1 8.17 16.39 60.10
N THR A 2 8.37 17.06 58.98
CA THR A 2 8.06 16.72 57.59
C THR A 2 8.22 15.24 57.24
N ASP A 3 7.24 14.68 56.52
CA ASP A 3 7.59 13.96 55.30
C ASP A 3 6.48 14.17 54.24
N SER A 4 6.66 15.25 53.48
CA SER A 4 5.78 15.72 52.41
C SER A 4 6.05 15.01 51.08
N ASN A 5 6.51 13.75 51.13
CA ASN A 5 6.96 12.99 49.96
C ASN A 5 5.94 11.95 49.45
N ASP A 6 4.85 11.70 50.16
CA ASP A 6 3.94 10.58 49.85
C ASP A 6 2.71 10.98 49.00
N ASP A 7 2.48 12.28 48.79
CA ASP A 7 1.36 12.75 47.97
C ASP A 7 1.73 12.89 46.48
N SER A 8 3.00 13.14 46.16
CA SER A 8 3.52 13.35 44.80
C SER A 8 3.50 12.08 43.93
N ASP A 9 3.60 10.89 44.53
CA ASP A 9 3.53 9.61 43.80
C ASP A 9 2.10 9.08 43.58
N ARG A 10 1.09 9.73 44.16
CA ARG A 10 -0.32 9.28 44.06
C ARG A 10 -0.99 9.87 42.82
N ILE A 11 -1.61 9.01 42.01
CA ILE A 11 -2.28 9.42 40.75
C ILE A 11 -3.56 10.23 41.03
N PHE A 12 -4.23 9.92 42.15
CA PHE A 12 -5.41 10.62 42.62
C PHE A 12 -5.25 11.06 44.08
N ILE A 13 -5.43 12.36 44.34
CA ILE A 13 -5.37 12.96 45.66
C ILE A 13 -6.78 13.35 46.14
N ARG A 14 -7.01 13.32 47.45
CA ARG A 14 -8.31 13.65 48.04
C ARG A 14 -8.51 15.18 48.03
N SER A 15 -9.57 15.66 47.39
CA SER A 15 -9.98 17.06 47.45
C SER A 15 -10.27 17.47 48.89
N LYS A 16 -9.73 18.63 49.30
CA LYS A 16 -10.00 19.26 50.61
C LYS A 16 -11.25 20.15 50.61
N LEU A 17 -11.91 20.32 49.45
CA LEU A 17 -13.13 21.12 49.28
C LEU A 17 -14.35 20.21 49.03
N GLY A 18 -15.15 19.97 50.06
CA GLY A 18 -16.41 19.20 49.95
C GLY A 18 -16.23 17.68 49.89
N PRO A 19 -17.34 16.90 49.89
CA PRO A 19 -17.33 15.49 50.31
C PRO A 19 -16.39 14.64 49.44
N SER A 20 -15.27 14.22 50.03
CA SER A 20 -14.37 13.13 49.64
C SER A 20 -14.29 12.79 48.13
N ARG A 21 -14.09 13.79 47.27
CA ARG A 21 -13.83 13.55 45.84
C ARG A 21 -12.33 13.36 45.61
N TYR A 22 -11.97 12.35 44.83
CA TYR A 22 -10.61 12.16 44.35
C TYR A 22 -10.39 13.00 43.09
N VAL A 23 -9.30 13.76 43.05
CA VAL A 23 -8.91 14.64 41.95
C VAL A 23 -7.55 14.17 41.44
N TYR A 24 -7.36 14.26 40.12
CA TYR A 24 -6.08 13.94 39.50
C TYR A 24 -4.95 14.80 40.08
N ASN A 25 -3.83 14.19 40.44
CA ASN A 25 -2.65 14.91 40.91
C ASN A 25 -1.76 15.32 39.72
N PRO A 26 -1.68 16.61 39.36
CA PRO A 26 -0.81 17.06 38.28
C PRO A 26 0.69 16.93 38.60
N GLU A 27 1.06 16.76 39.86
CA GLU A 27 2.45 16.60 40.31
C GLU A 27 2.97 15.16 40.18
N ASN A 28 2.11 14.21 39.78
CA ASN A 28 2.52 12.82 39.55
C ASN A 28 3.29 12.68 38.23
N PRO A 29 4.60 12.32 38.26
CA PRO A 29 5.42 12.26 37.06
C PRO A 29 4.97 11.15 36.09
N VAL A 30 4.43 10.05 36.61
CA VAL A 30 3.93 8.93 35.80
C VAL A 30 2.61 9.30 35.12
N GLY A 31 1.69 9.93 35.85
CA GLY A 31 0.43 10.43 35.30
C GLY A 31 0.67 11.45 34.20
N LEU A 32 1.59 12.40 34.43
CA LEU A 32 1.97 13.40 33.46
C LEU A 32 2.61 12.77 32.21
N ALA A 33 3.52 11.82 32.39
CA ALA A 33 4.15 11.11 31.28
C ALA A 33 3.14 10.34 30.42
N LEU A 34 2.13 9.71 31.04
CA LEU A 34 1.05 9.03 30.31
C LEU A 34 0.18 10.02 29.52
N ILE A 35 -0.15 11.17 30.09
CA ILE A 35 -0.93 12.21 29.39
C ILE A 35 -0.14 12.76 28.19
N ILE A 36 1.14 13.10 28.39
CA ILE A 36 2.00 13.60 27.31
C ILE A 36 2.21 12.50 26.25
N GLY A 37 2.46 11.26 26.67
CA GLY A 37 2.65 10.12 25.77
C GLY A 37 1.42 9.84 24.92
N THR A 38 0.23 9.87 25.51
CA THR A 38 -1.04 9.69 24.77
C THR A 38 -1.32 10.84 23.81
N LEU A 39 -1.02 12.09 24.19
CA LEU A 39 -1.13 13.24 23.29
C LEU A 39 -0.14 13.14 22.12
N LEU A 40 1.13 12.80 22.37
CA LEU A 40 2.14 12.63 21.32
C LEU A 40 1.81 11.43 20.42
N PHE A 41 1.29 10.34 20.96
CA PHE A 41 0.84 9.20 20.17
C PHE A 41 -0.36 9.57 19.30
N GLY A 42 -1.34 10.30 19.84
CA GLY A 42 -2.51 10.76 19.09
C GLY A 42 -2.13 11.74 17.98
N ILE A 43 -1.34 12.77 18.31
CA ILE A 43 -0.89 13.79 17.34
C ILE A 43 0.05 13.17 16.32
N GLY A 44 1.03 12.37 16.77
CA GLY A 44 2.00 11.70 15.90
C GLY A 44 1.35 10.67 15.00
N GLY A 45 0.45 9.84 15.53
CA GLY A 45 -0.32 8.89 14.74
C GLY A 45 -1.22 9.58 13.71
N MET A 46 -1.90 10.65 14.11
CA MET A 46 -2.73 11.44 13.19
C MET A 46 -1.88 12.12 12.12
N TYR A 47 -0.72 12.66 12.47
CA TYR A 47 0.23 13.26 11.54
C TYR A 47 0.74 12.24 10.52
N LEU A 48 1.05 11.01 10.94
CA LEU A 48 1.46 9.92 10.05
C LEU A 48 0.33 9.47 9.10
N VAL A 49 -0.92 9.43 9.58
CA VAL A 49 -2.09 9.13 8.74
C VAL A 49 -2.31 10.22 7.69
N TYR A 50 -2.12 11.50 8.05
CA TYR A 50 -2.27 12.63 7.12
C TYR A 50 -1.05 12.87 6.22
N HIS A 51 0.11 12.30 6.56
CA HIS A 51 1.36 12.40 5.79
C HIS A 51 1.98 11.00 5.57
N PRO A 52 1.33 10.14 4.76
CA PRO A 52 1.81 8.77 4.51
C PRO A 52 3.22 8.74 3.88
N GLY A 53 3.59 9.79 3.15
CA GLY A 53 4.89 9.92 2.47
C GLY A 53 6.11 10.08 3.40
N LEU A 54 5.92 10.28 4.71
CA LEU A 54 7.05 10.33 5.67
C LEU A 54 7.64 8.96 6.00
N LEU A 55 6.87 7.90 5.76
CA LEU A 55 7.30 6.50 5.95
C LEU A 55 7.40 5.72 4.64
N SER A 56 6.91 6.29 3.53
CA SER A 56 7.08 5.72 2.20
C SER A 56 8.56 5.76 1.79
N GLY A 57 9.04 4.69 1.14
CA GLY A 57 10.42 4.61 0.65
C GLY A 57 10.75 5.69 -0.37
N SER A 58 11.95 5.63 -0.95
CA SER A 58 12.39 6.60 -1.96
C SER A 58 11.31 6.85 -3.01
N ASN A 59 11.13 8.11 -3.40
CA ASN A 59 10.22 8.50 -4.47
C ASN A 59 10.73 8.08 -5.87
N THR A 60 11.83 7.32 -5.93
CA THR A 60 12.53 6.97 -7.17
C THR A 60 12.86 5.50 -7.16
N TRP A 61 12.61 4.84 -8.28
CA TRP A 61 12.88 3.43 -8.51
C TRP A 61 14.27 3.22 -9.09
N ASP A 62 14.96 2.19 -8.61
CA ASP A 62 16.12 1.64 -9.31
C ASP A 62 15.67 0.67 -10.43
N GLY A 63 16.44 0.58 -11.52
CA GLY A 63 16.11 -0.32 -12.63
C GLY A 63 16.13 -1.81 -12.26
N GLY A 64 17.02 -2.21 -11.34
CA GLY A 64 17.07 -3.57 -10.80
C GLY A 64 15.90 -3.86 -9.86
N GLU A 65 15.57 -2.90 -8.99
CA GLU A 65 14.38 -2.97 -8.13
C GLU A 65 13.11 -3.12 -8.95
N LEU A 66 12.90 -2.26 -9.95
CA LEU A 66 11.72 -2.30 -10.82
C LEU A 66 11.62 -3.65 -11.54
N ARG A 67 12.74 -4.16 -12.07
CA ARG A 67 12.77 -5.48 -12.72
C ARG A 67 12.33 -6.60 -11.76
N SER A 68 12.87 -6.60 -10.55
CA SER A 68 12.54 -7.60 -9.53
C SER A 68 11.06 -7.53 -9.14
N ALA A 69 10.54 -6.33 -8.90
CA ALA A 69 9.16 -6.10 -8.53
C ALA A 69 8.18 -6.52 -9.64
N VAL A 70 8.47 -6.17 -10.90
CA VAL A 70 7.68 -6.58 -12.07
C VAL A 70 7.66 -8.10 -12.22
N ASN A 71 8.80 -8.78 -12.08
CA ASN A 71 8.87 -10.24 -12.14
C ASN A 71 8.07 -10.91 -11.01
N ALA A 72 8.16 -10.41 -9.78
CA ALA A 72 7.43 -10.95 -8.65
C ALA A 72 5.91 -10.74 -8.79
N ALA A 73 5.49 -9.53 -9.16
CA ALA A 73 4.09 -9.17 -9.37
C ALA A 73 3.42 -10.01 -10.46
N THR A 74 4.07 -10.15 -11.61
CA THR A 74 3.54 -10.91 -12.74
C THR A 74 3.46 -12.41 -12.45
N ALA A 75 4.41 -12.97 -11.70
CA ALA A 75 4.35 -14.35 -11.25
C ALA A 75 3.20 -14.59 -10.27
N GLU A 76 3.00 -13.69 -9.30
CA GLU A 76 1.87 -13.75 -8.35
C GLU A 76 0.52 -13.67 -9.08
N LEU A 77 0.34 -12.65 -9.93
CA LEU A 77 -0.90 -12.47 -10.71
C LEU A 77 -1.21 -13.68 -11.59
N SER A 78 -0.19 -14.21 -12.30
CA SER A 78 -0.35 -15.40 -13.16
C SER A 78 -0.75 -16.64 -12.36
N SER A 79 -0.22 -16.78 -11.14
CA SER A 79 -0.54 -17.91 -10.25
C SER A 79 -1.94 -17.81 -9.65
N GLU A 80 -2.39 -16.61 -9.29
CA GLU A 80 -3.71 -16.43 -8.69
C GLU A 80 -4.83 -16.48 -9.73
N ALA A 81 -4.56 -16.01 -10.96
CA ALA A 81 -5.49 -15.93 -12.08
C ALA A 81 -6.86 -15.30 -11.71
N GLN A 82 -6.86 -14.44 -10.69
CA GLN A 82 -8.07 -13.82 -10.17
C GLN A 82 -8.56 -12.70 -11.07
N PHE A 83 -7.64 -11.92 -11.62
CA PHE A 83 -7.91 -10.75 -12.45
C PHE A 83 -7.17 -10.88 -13.79
N GLY A 84 -7.77 -10.34 -14.84
CA GLY A 84 -7.22 -10.34 -16.19
C GLY A 84 -7.50 -9.02 -16.91
N PRO A 85 -6.99 -8.87 -18.13
CA PRO A 85 -6.94 -7.57 -18.79
C PRO A 85 -8.33 -7.01 -19.13
N GLY A 86 -9.37 -7.85 -19.30
CA GLY A 86 -10.75 -7.42 -19.50
C GLY A 86 -11.45 -6.84 -18.26
N VAL A 87 -10.81 -6.82 -17.10
CA VAL A 87 -11.33 -6.17 -15.89
C VAL A 87 -11.11 -4.66 -15.97
N LEU A 88 -12.09 -3.88 -15.51
CA LEU A 88 -11.95 -2.42 -15.40
C LEU A 88 -10.77 -2.07 -14.48
N ASN A 89 -9.96 -1.09 -14.90
CA ASN A 89 -8.80 -0.59 -14.15
C ASN A 89 -7.70 -1.65 -13.90
N TYR A 90 -7.49 -2.55 -14.86
CA TYR A 90 -6.41 -3.53 -14.76
C TYR A 90 -5.02 -2.86 -14.67
N GLU A 91 -4.84 -1.65 -15.21
CA GLU A 91 -3.61 -0.86 -15.01
C GLU A 91 -3.33 -0.58 -13.54
N ASP A 92 -4.36 -0.28 -12.75
CA ASP A 92 -4.20 0.02 -11.32
C ASP A 92 -3.92 -1.27 -10.51
N ILE A 93 -4.50 -2.40 -10.92
CA ILE A 93 -4.19 -3.72 -10.34
C ILE A 93 -2.72 -4.06 -10.60
N LEU A 94 -2.24 -3.89 -11.83
CA LEU A 94 -0.82 -4.08 -12.18
C LEU A 94 0.07 -3.14 -11.37
N ARG A 95 -0.26 -1.84 -11.31
CA ARG A 95 0.53 -0.84 -10.58
C ARG A 95 0.63 -1.16 -9.10
N SER A 96 -0.50 -1.52 -8.48
CA SER A 96 -0.58 -1.90 -7.06
C SER A 96 0.20 -3.19 -6.76
N SER A 97 0.05 -4.20 -7.62
CA SER A 97 0.80 -5.46 -7.49
C SER A 97 2.31 -5.23 -7.61
N ILE A 98 2.78 -4.40 -8.56
CA ILE A 98 4.20 -4.06 -8.69
C ILE A 98 4.69 -3.29 -7.45
N ALA A 99 3.96 -2.27 -7.01
CA ALA A 99 4.33 -1.48 -5.84
C ALA A 99 4.43 -2.33 -4.56
N LYS A 100 3.57 -3.35 -4.40
CA LYS A 100 3.62 -4.29 -3.27
C LYS A 100 4.95 -5.03 -3.16
N HIS A 101 5.65 -5.25 -4.27
CA HIS A 101 6.94 -5.95 -4.32
C HIS A 101 8.15 -5.01 -4.43
N GLY A 102 7.93 -3.69 -4.44
CA GLY A 102 8.97 -2.67 -4.39
C GLY A 102 9.04 -1.98 -3.02
N HIS A 103 10.10 -1.23 -2.79
CA HIS A 103 10.25 -0.34 -1.64
C HIS A 103 9.91 1.11 -2.00
N SER A 104 10.00 1.43 -3.29
CA SER A 104 9.72 2.77 -3.84
C SER A 104 8.22 3.05 -3.96
N SER A 105 7.86 4.35 -3.98
CA SER A 105 6.45 4.78 -4.00
C SER A 105 5.69 4.31 -5.26
N GLN A 106 4.42 3.94 -5.07
CA GLN A 106 3.50 3.63 -6.16
C GLN A 106 3.25 4.83 -7.09
N ASP A 107 3.32 6.05 -6.55
CA ASP A 107 3.06 7.28 -7.32
C ASP A 107 4.13 7.53 -8.39
N ALA A 108 5.34 6.98 -8.18
CA ALA A 108 6.44 7.01 -9.13
C ALA A 108 6.33 5.93 -10.22
N LEU A 109 5.32 5.04 -10.17
CA LEU A 109 5.07 4.02 -11.19
C LEU A 109 4.01 4.46 -12.19
N ALA A 110 4.29 4.28 -13.47
CA ALA A 110 3.30 4.40 -14.54
C ALA A 110 3.12 3.06 -15.25
N VAL A 111 1.87 2.62 -15.34
CA VAL A 111 1.43 1.47 -16.13
C VAL A 111 0.43 1.98 -17.13
N LYS A 112 0.69 1.78 -18.42
CA LYS A 112 -0.16 2.27 -19.52
C LYS A 112 -0.47 1.15 -20.49
N LEU A 113 -1.74 1.03 -20.87
CA LEU A 113 -2.15 0.18 -21.97
C LEU A 113 -1.47 0.64 -23.27
N ALA A 114 -0.83 -0.30 -23.97
CA ALA A 114 -0.09 -0.08 -25.21
C ALA A 114 -0.75 -0.75 -26.43
N SER A 115 -1.71 -1.67 -26.21
CA SER A 115 -2.52 -2.30 -27.25
C SER A 115 -3.94 -1.73 -27.31
N GLU A 116 -4.76 -2.24 -28.23
CA GLU A 116 -6.21 -2.04 -28.15
C GLU A 116 -6.78 -2.56 -26.82
N PRO A 117 -7.84 -1.93 -26.29
CA PRO A 117 -8.51 -2.41 -25.09
C PRO A 117 -9.04 -3.83 -25.29
N PRO A 118 -8.80 -4.73 -24.32
CA PRO A 118 -9.32 -6.08 -24.39
C PRO A 118 -10.85 -6.05 -24.38
N LYS A 119 -11.47 -6.81 -25.27
CA LYS A 119 -12.93 -6.97 -25.29
C LYS A 119 -13.34 -7.84 -24.10
N PRO A 120 -14.12 -7.33 -23.14
CA PRO A 120 -14.45 -8.09 -21.95
C PRO A 120 -15.37 -9.26 -22.32
N VAL A 121 -14.94 -10.48 -22.01
CA VAL A 121 -15.73 -11.69 -22.26
C VAL A 121 -16.57 -11.99 -21.02
N LEU A 122 -17.71 -11.31 -20.88
CA LEU A 122 -18.49 -11.36 -19.63
C LEU A 122 -19.24 -12.69 -19.43
N PHE A 123 -19.59 -13.41 -20.50
CA PHE A 123 -20.47 -14.60 -20.43
C PHE A 123 -20.12 -15.74 -21.39
N GLU A 124 -19.02 -15.61 -22.13
CA GLU A 124 -18.58 -16.59 -23.12
C GLU A 124 -17.22 -17.16 -22.72
N ASP A 125 -16.86 -18.29 -23.31
CA ASP A 125 -15.49 -18.72 -23.40
C ASP A 125 -14.72 -17.78 -24.34
N GLY A 126 -13.51 -17.41 -23.93
CA GLY A 126 -12.76 -16.44 -24.70
C GLY A 126 -11.36 -16.21 -24.20
N VAL A 127 -10.59 -15.55 -25.07
CA VAL A 127 -9.22 -15.18 -24.84
C VAL A 127 -9.15 -13.66 -24.81
N GLU A 128 -8.60 -13.13 -23.73
CA GLU A 128 -8.33 -11.71 -23.59
C GLU A 128 -6.82 -11.49 -23.68
N LYS A 129 -6.43 -10.50 -24.49
CA LYS A 129 -5.04 -10.10 -24.68
C LYS A 129 -4.92 -8.60 -24.55
N ALA A 130 -3.88 -8.16 -23.85
CA ALA A 130 -3.52 -6.76 -23.79
C ALA A 130 -2.03 -6.61 -23.48
N ASP A 131 -1.43 -5.57 -24.05
CA ASP A 131 -0.03 -5.22 -23.80
C ASP A 131 0.03 -3.94 -22.97
N TYR A 132 0.88 -3.94 -21.94
CA TYR A 132 1.06 -2.82 -21.01
C TYR A 132 2.53 -2.43 -20.95
N THR A 133 2.79 -1.12 -21.00
CA THR A 133 4.12 -0.57 -20.74
C THR A 133 4.21 -0.12 -19.29
N VAL A 134 5.26 -0.58 -18.60
CA VAL A 134 5.62 -0.19 -17.23
C VAL A 134 6.86 0.69 -17.27
N THR A 135 6.78 1.84 -16.63
CA THR A 135 7.90 2.78 -16.44
C THR A 135 7.87 3.31 -15.01
N ALA A 136 9.00 3.82 -14.52
CA ALA A 136 9.08 4.41 -13.19
C ALA A 136 9.97 5.66 -13.16
N GLU A 137 9.68 6.60 -12.27
CA GLU A 137 10.57 7.73 -12.01
C GLU A 137 11.86 7.26 -11.34
N GLY A 138 13.00 7.85 -11.70
CA GLY A 138 14.33 7.46 -11.18
C GLY A 138 15.11 6.48 -12.06
N THR A 139 14.48 5.92 -13.10
CA THR A 139 15.13 5.01 -14.04
C THR A 139 14.56 5.16 -15.45
N ASP A 140 15.42 5.03 -16.47
CA ASP A 140 15.00 4.96 -17.88
C ASP A 140 14.55 3.54 -18.28
N THR A 141 14.49 2.62 -17.31
CA THR A 141 14.08 1.24 -17.55
C THR A 141 12.58 1.18 -17.83
N ALA A 142 12.22 0.53 -18.94
CA ALA A 142 10.84 0.23 -19.30
C ALA A 142 10.66 -1.28 -19.48
N PHE A 143 9.45 -1.77 -19.22
CA PHE A 143 9.08 -3.16 -19.45
C PHE A 143 7.77 -3.24 -20.25
N CYS A 144 7.75 -4.15 -21.21
CA CYS A 144 6.54 -4.50 -21.94
C CYS A 144 5.98 -5.80 -21.38
N LEU A 145 4.76 -5.72 -20.83
CA LEU A 145 4.00 -6.83 -20.30
C LEU A 145 2.95 -7.25 -21.31
N ARG A 146 3.06 -8.46 -21.86
CA ARG A 146 1.99 -9.04 -22.67
C ARG A 146 1.18 -9.99 -21.83
N VAL A 147 -0.08 -9.64 -21.63
CA VAL A 147 -1.00 -10.35 -20.76
C VAL A 147 -1.92 -11.21 -21.63
N TYR A 148 -1.94 -12.50 -21.34
CA TYR A 148 -2.79 -13.48 -21.99
C TYR A 148 -3.67 -14.15 -20.95
N ALA A 149 -4.98 -14.00 -21.07
CA ALA A 149 -5.92 -14.58 -20.13
C ALA A 149 -6.95 -15.44 -20.85
N VAL A 150 -7.21 -16.64 -20.32
CA VAL A 150 -8.25 -17.54 -20.82
C VAL A 150 -9.38 -17.58 -19.82
N LYS A 151 -10.60 -17.29 -20.27
CA LYS A 151 -11.79 -17.37 -19.46
C LYS A 151 -12.68 -18.51 -19.94
N ARG A 152 -13.19 -19.29 -18.99
CA ARG A 152 -14.24 -20.29 -19.26
C ARG A 152 -15.62 -19.70 -18.98
N LYS A 153 -16.59 -20.18 -19.74
CA LYS A 153 -18.00 -19.84 -19.56
C LYS A 153 -18.44 -20.03 -18.11
N LEU A 154 -19.12 -19.03 -17.55
CA LEU A 154 -19.64 -19.02 -16.17
C LEU A 154 -18.60 -19.13 -15.04
N ALA A 155 -17.29 -19.03 -15.34
CA ALA A 155 -16.26 -19.02 -14.31
C ALA A 155 -16.12 -17.62 -13.68
N MET A 156 -15.98 -17.57 -12.34
CA MET A 156 -15.73 -16.33 -11.59
C MET A 156 -14.25 -15.87 -11.66
N ARG A 157 -13.34 -16.75 -12.08
CA ARG A 157 -11.90 -16.49 -12.24
C ARG A 157 -11.45 -16.90 -13.64
N TYR A 158 -10.25 -16.47 -14.03
CA TYR A 158 -9.64 -16.95 -15.26
C TYR A 158 -9.16 -18.39 -15.07
N ASP A 159 -9.26 -19.19 -16.13
CA ASP A 159 -8.77 -20.57 -16.16
C ASP A 159 -7.24 -20.60 -16.20
N SER A 160 -6.67 -19.62 -16.92
CA SER A 160 -5.24 -19.34 -16.88
C SER A 160 -4.99 -17.86 -17.15
N LEU A 161 -3.96 -17.33 -16.48
CA LEU A 161 -3.38 -16.03 -16.77
C LEU A 161 -1.88 -16.24 -16.97
N SER A 162 -1.35 -15.74 -18.07
CA SER A 162 0.07 -15.75 -18.36
C SER A 162 0.51 -14.34 -18.73
N ILE A 163 1.52 -13.85 -18.02
CA ILE A 163 2.11 -12.55 -18.29
C ILE A 163 3.55 -12.78 -18.75
N SER A 164 3.85 -12.36 -19.96
CA SER A 164 5.23 -12.38 -20.49
C SER A 164 5.84 -10.99 -20.41
N ILE A 165 7.13 -10.94 -20.06
CA ILE A 165 7.86 -9.70 -19.81
C ILE A 165 8.96 -9.58 -20.85
N SER A 166 9.12 -8.38 -21.39
CA SER A 166 10.26 -8.04 -22.25
C SER A 166 10.82 -6.67 -21.84
N ASP A 167 12.14 -6.52 -21.97
CA ASP A 167 12.80 -5.24 -21.73
C ASP A 167 12.40 -4.22 -22.82
N GLY A 168 12.21 -2.97 -22.43
CA GLY A 168 11.77 -1.88 -23.29
C GLY A 168 10.26 -1.63 -23.26
N ALA A 169 9.84 -0.49 -23.82
CA ALA A 169 8.43 -0.18 -24.00
C ALA A 169 7.79 -1.12 -25.05
N CYS A 170 6.48 -1.33 -24.97
CA CYS A 170 5.80 -2.12 -25.99
C CYS A 170 5.87 -1.41 -27.34
N ALA A 171 6.12 -2.19 -28.40
CA ALA A 171 5.92 -1.69 -29.76
C ALA A 171 4.42 -1.42 -29.95
N ALA A 172 4.06 -0.28 -30.55
CA ALA A 172 2.68 -0.03 -30.93
C ALA A 172 2.23 -1.11 -31.92
N SER A 173 1.33 -1.98 -31.47
CA SER A 173 0.75 -3.08 -32.25
C SER A 173 -0.63 -2.70 -32.79
#